data_AF-A0A8C9HV63-F1
#
_entry.id   AF-A0A8C9HV63-F1
#
_cell.length_a   1.000
_cell.length_b   1.000
_cell.length_c   1.000
_cell.angle_alpha   90.00
_cell.angle_beta   90.00
_cell.angle_gamma   90.00
#
_symmetry.space_group_name_H-M   'P 1'
#
loop_
_entity.id
_entity.type
_entity.pdbx_description
1 polymer ?
#
loop_
_entity_poly.entity_id
_entity_poly.type
_entity_poly.pdbx_seq_one_letter_code
_entity_poly.pdbx_strand_id
1 'polypeptide(L)'
;MPLLLVCWTFEPSYSHRTRPPALPAPPGQVPCRSSEPHAEPGGAPGDAQGRIGIERLKNARGLDMDLLQFLAFLFVLLLSGTGATGTLRTSLDPSLEIYKKMFEVKRREQLLALKNLAQLNDIHQQYKILDVMLKGLFKVLEDSRTVLTAADVLPDGPFPQDEKLKDAFSHVVENTAFFGDVVLRFPRIVHYYFDHNSNWNLLIRWGISFCNQTGVFDQGPHSPILSLMAQELGISEKDSDFQNPFKIDRTEFIPSTDPFQKALREEEKRRKKEEKRKEIRKGPRISRSQSEL
;
A
#
# COMPACT_ATOMS: atom_id res chain seq x y z
N MET A 1 -26.66 -0.47 11.82
CA MET A 1 -25.28 0.06 11.80
C MET A 1 -24.19 -1.00 12.05
N PRO A 2 -24.25 -1.90 13.06
CA PRO A 2 -23.18 -2.91 13.25
C PRO A 2 -23.11 -3.99 12.14
N LEU A 3 -24.25 -4.32 11.52
CA LEU A 3 -24.30 -5.24 10.38
C LEU A 3 -23.63 -4.67 9.12
N LEU A 4 -23.63 -3.35 8.94
CA LEU A 4 -23.05 -2.73 7.73
C LEU A 4 -21.52 -2.83 7.73
N LEU A 5 -20.86 -2.68 8.88
CA LEU A 5 -19.40 -2.79 8.97
C LEU A 5 -18.89 -4.23 8.81
N VAL A 6 -19.64 -5.21 9.33
CA VAL A 6 -19.32 -6.64 9.25
C VAL A 6 -19.67 -7.22 7.88
N CYS A 7 -20.80 -6.82 7.28
CA CYS A 7 -21.10 -7.16 5.89
C CYS A 7 -20.09 -6.51 4.93
N TRP A 8 -19.59 -5.31 5.23
CA TRP A 8 -18.64 -4.60 4.39
C TRP A 8 -17.27 -5.26 4.25
N THR A 9 -16.78 -5.92 5.31
CA THR A 9 -15.57 -6.76 5.23
C THR A 9 -15.81 -8.07 4.48
N PHE A 10 -17.05 -8.36 4.09
CA PHE A 10 -17.49 -9.65 3.57
C PHE A 10 -18.27 -9.56 2.25
N GLU A 11 -18.44 -8.36 1.68
CA GLU A 11 -19.19 -8.16 0.44
C GLU A 11 -18.24 -8.17 -0.77
N PRO A 12 -18.32 -9.18 -1.65
CA PRO A 12 -17.66 -9.10 -2.94
C PRO A 12 -18.47 -8.13 -3.80
N SER A 13 -17.95 -6.93 -4.01
CA SER A 13 -18.51 -6.02 -5.01
C SER A 13 -17.79 -6.24 -6.33
N TYR A 14 -18.49 -6.73 -7.35
CA TYR A 14 -18.93 -5.91 -8.49
C TYR A 14 -19.60 -6.78 -9.56
N SER A 15 -20.94 -6.78 -9.64
CA SER A 15 -21.58 -6.92 -10.95
C SER A 15 -22.92 -6.19 -11.02
N HIS A 16 -23.08 -5.52 -12.16
CA HIS A 16 -24.24 -4.79 -12.67
C HIS A 16 -24.55 -3.41 -12.09
N ARG A 17 -24.12 -2.37 -12.82
CA ARG A 17 -25.01 -1.25 -13.12
C ARG A 17 -24.77 -0.66 -14.52
N THR A 18 -25.80 -0.86 -15.35
CA THR A 18 -26.38 -0.02 -16.43
C THR A 18 -25.61 1.21 -16.94
N ARG A 19 -25.61 1.34 -18.29
CA ARG A 19 -25.14 2.48 -19.10
C ARG A 19 -25.55 3.87 -18.55
N PRO A 20 -24.71 4.91 -18.71
CA PRO A 20 -25.13 6.29 -18.55
C PRO A 20 -25.82 6.84 -19.81
N PRO A 21 -26.75 7.81 -19.70
CA PRO A 21 -27.34 8.51 -20.83
C PRO A 21 -26.41 9.62 -21.36
N ALA A 22 -26.43 9.82 -22.67
CA ALA A 22 -25.66 10.84 -23.39
C ALA A 22 -26.23 12.26 -23.19
N LEU A 23 -25.35 13.26 -23.14
CA LEU A 23 -25.68 14.68 -23.22
C LEU A 23 -24.99 15.35 -24.42
N PRO A 24 -25.57 16.42 -25.00
CA PRO A 24 -25.31 16.84 -26.36
C PRO A 24 -24.17 17.86 -26.52
N ALA A 25 -23.65 17.95 -27.75
CA ALA A 25 -22.57 18.83 -28.18
C ALA A 25 -23.01 20.29 -28.41
N PRO A 26 -22.09 21.28 -28.34
CA PRO A 26 -22.31 22.61 -28.89
C PRO A 26 -21.61 22.84 -30.26
N PRO A 27 -22.07 23.81 -31.06
CA PRO A 27 -21.67 24.03 -32.45
C PRO A 27 -20.44 24.95 -32.60
N GLY A 28 -19.75 24.85 -33.73
CA GLY A 28 -18.43 25.46 -33.99
C GLY A 28 -18.41 26.83 -34.68
N GLN A 29 -17.19 27.27 -35.04
CA GLN A 29 -16.76 27.99 -36.27
C GLN A 29 -15.27 28.39 -36.13
N VAL A 30 -14.34 27.87 -36.97
CA VAL A 30 -13.73 28.41 -38.23
C VAL A 30 -12.42 29.24 -38.01
N PRO A 31 -11.37 29.11 -38.87
CA PRO A 31 -9.96 29.39 -38.54
C PRO A 31 -9.33 30.59 -39.30
N CYS A 32 -8.18 31.10 -38.83
CA CYS A 32 -7.38 32.12 -39.54
C CYS A 32 -5.87 31.79 -39.61
N ARG A 33 -5.48 31.29 -40.80
CA ARG A 33 -4.42 31.73 -41.74
C ARG A 33 -3.01 32.17 -41.26
N SER A 34 -2.05 31.36 -41.73
CA SER A 34 -0.65 31.55 -42.16
C SER A 34 -0.10 32.94 -42.51
N SER A 35 1.20 33.15 -42.26
CA SER A 35 2.13 33.84 -43.19
C SER A 35 3.60 33.54 -42.85
N GLU A 36 4.34 32.99 -43.82
CA GLU A 36 5.81 33.09 -43.94
C GLU A 36 6.21 34.52 -44.37
N PRO A 37 7.52 34.87 -44.41
CA PRO A 37 8.25 34.68 -45.67
C PRO A 37 9.73 34.27 -45.56
N HIS A 38 10.16 33.51 -46.57
CA HIS A 38 11.53 33.34 -47.05
C HIS A 38 12.08 34.62 -47.71
N ALA A 39 13.39 34.87 -47.61
CA ALA A 39 14.29 35.20 -48.75
C ALA A 39 15.75 35.43 -48.30
N GLU A 40 16.63 34.55 -48.78
CA GLU A 40 18.05 34.75 -49.15
C GLU A 40 18.20 35.88 -50.20
N PRO A 41 19.41 36.46 -50.52
CA PRO A 41 20.60 35.67 -50.88
C PRO A 41 22.01 36.31 -50.68
N GLY A 42 23.03 35.44 -50.82
CA GLY A 42 24.10 35.68 -51.80
C GLY A 42 25.50 36.07 -51.31
N GLY A 43 26.49 35.28 -51.75
CA GLY A 43 27.73 35.82 -52.34
C GLY A 43 29.01 35.79 -51.50
N ALA A 44 29.83 34.75 -51.70
CA ALA A 44 31.27 34.70 -51.39
C ALA A 44 32.10 35.51 -52.44
N PRO A 45 33.44 35.40 -52.57
CA PRO A 45 34.51 34.83 -51.72
C PRO A 45 35.73 35.77 -51.58
N GLY A 46 36.81 35.34 -50.89
CA GLY A 46 38.10 36.04 -50.96
C GLY A 46 39.21 35.39 -50.14
N ASP A 47 40.19 34.82 -50.85
CA ASP A 47 41.38 34.10 -50.41
C ASP A 47 42.35 34.91 -49.52
N ALA A 48 43.15 34.22 -48.70
CA ALA A 48 44.62 34.38 -48.69
C ALA A 48 45.32 33.47 -47.66
N GLN A 49 46.10 32.53 -48.21
CA GLN A 49 47.52 32.26 -47.92
C GLN A 49 48.09 32.44 -46.50
N GLY A 50 48.62 31.35 -45.94
CA GLY A 50 49.58 31.39 -44.83
C GLY A 50 50.24 30.03 -44.56
N ARG A 51 51.21 29.65 -45.41
CA ARG A 51 52.16 28.55 -45.15
C ARG A 51 53.20 29.01 -44.10
N ILE A 52 53.90 28.00 -43.53
CA ILE A 52 55.18 27.97 -42.79
C ILE A 52 54.94 27.43 -41.37
N GLY A 53 55.61 26.39 -40.85
CA GLY A 53 56.67 25.55 -41.37
C GLY A 53 56.81 24.30 -40.50
N ILE A 54 57.38 23.25 -41.08
CA ILE A 54 57.72 21.99 -40.43
C ILE A 54 59.13 22.15 -39.86
N GLU A 55 59.29 22.05 -38.54
CA GLU A 55 60.53 21.57 -37.89
C GLU A 55 60.33 21.42 -36.38
N ARG A 56 60.36 20.16 -35.92
CA ARG A 56 61.10 19.65 -34.74
C ARG A 56 60.37 18.48 -34.11
N LEU A 57 60.60 17.31 -34.72
CA LEU A 57 60.55 16.04 -34.02
C LEU A 57 61.83 15.93 -33.19
N LYS A 58 61.72 16.00 -31.85
CA LYS A 58 62.67 15.38 -30.92
C LYS A 58 62.11 15.41 -29.49
N ASN A 59 61.96 14.20 -28.96
CA ASN A 59 61.87 13.84 -27.55
C ASN A 59 60.63 14.22 -26.75
N ALA A 60 59.67 13.29 -26.73
CA ALA A 60 59.01 12.88 -25.49
C ALA A 60 58.63 11.38 -25.60
N ARG A 61 59.63 10.51 -25.55
CA ARG A 61 59.40 9.12 -25.17
C ARG A 61 59.15 9.12 -23.66
N GLY A 62 58.01 8.58 -23.23
CA GLY A 62 57.93 8.01 -21.88
C GLY A 62 56.66 8.21 -21.06
N LEU A 63 55.52 8.66 -21.61
CA LEU A 63 54.25 8.73 -20.84
C LEU A 63 53.00 8.47 -21.72
N ASP A 64 53.08 7.58 -22.70
CA ASP A 64 51.99 7.40 -23.69
C ASP A 64 51.58 5.93 -23.89
N MET A 65 51.53 5.16 -22.80
CA MET A 65 50.88 3.85 -22.78
C MET A 65 49.90 3.73 -21.61
N ASP A 66 50.17 4.36 -20.47
CA ASP A 66 49.21 4.38 -19.36
C ASP A 66 48.03 5.31 -19.63
N LEU A 67 48.24 6.51 -20.18
CA LEU A 67 47.14 7.45 -20.46
C LEU A 67 46.17 6.88 -21.50
N LEU A 68 46.67 6.25 -22.55
CA LEU A 68 45.85 5.61 -23.57
C LEU A 68 45.11 4.38 -23.01
N GLN A 69 45.75 3.60 -22.14
CA GLN A 69 45.11 2.49 -21.42
C GLN A 69 44.03 2.99 -20.44
N PHE A 70 44.27 4.09 -19.72
CA PHE A 70 43.30 4.75 -18.84
C PHE A 70 42.13 5.33 -19.63
N LEU A 71 42.38 5.97 -20.78
CA LEU A 71 41.34 6.47 -21.67
C LEU A 71 40.54 5.33 -22.30
N ALA A 72 41.18 4.22 -22.67
CA ALA A 72 40.50 3.01 -23.14
C ALA A 72 39.65 2.37 -22.02
N PHE A 73 40.15 2.31 -20.78
CA PHE A 73 39.36 1.86 -19.62
C PHE A 73 38.20 2.79 -19.32
N LEU A 74 38.39 4.11 -19.39
CA LEU A 74 37.33 5.11 -19.22
C LEU A 74 36.28 4.99 -20.32
N PHE A 75 36.70 4.76 -21.56
CA PHE A 75 35.81 4.55 -22.71
C PHE A 75 35.05 3.23 -22.60
N VAL A 76 35.68 2.14 -22.13
CA VAL A 76 35.01 0.86 -21.83
C VAL A 76 34.06 1.01 -20.63
N LEU A 77 34.39 1.80 -19.60
CA LEU A 77 33.48 2.12 -18.49
C LEU A 77 32.28 2.95 -18.97
N LEU A 78 32.51 3.91 -19.87
CA LEU A 78 31.47 4.75 -20.47
C LEU A 78 30.58 3.95 -21.44
N LEU A 79 31.14 2.98 -22.17
CA LEU A 79 30.39 2.09 -23.07
C LEU A 79 29.68 0.95 -22.32
N SER A 80 30.23 0.47 -21.21
CA SER A 80 29.61 -0.53 -20.33
C SER A 80 28.60 0.10 -19.35
N GLY A 81 28.61 1.42 -19.23
CA GLY A 81 27.66 2.24 -18.46
C GLY A 81 26.36 2.57 -19.19
N THR A 82 26.01 1.83 -20.25
CA THR A 82 24.72 1.92 -20.93
C THR A 82 23.83 0.71 -20.66
N GLY A 83 23.83 0.25 -19.41
CA GLY A 83 22.63 -0.37 -18.84
C GLY A 83 21.63 0.75 -18.58
N ALA A 84 20.76 1.05 -19.54
CA ALA A 84 19.65 1.98 -19.40
C ALA A 84 18.64 1.50 -18.35
N THR A 85 19.00 1.53 -17.06
CA THR A 85 18.04 1.51 -15.96
C THR A 85 17.62 2.95 -15.67
N GLY A 86 16.93 3.57 -16.63
CA GLY A 86 16.67 5.00 -16.54
C GLY A 86 15.75 5.58 -17.60
N THR A 87 14.93 4.76 -18.27
CA THR A 87 13.97 5.27 -19.24
C THR A 87 12.62 4.60 -19.02
N LEU A 88 11.73 5.35 -18.36
CA LEU A 88 10.27 5.21 -18.41
C LEU A 88 9.61 4.09 -17.57
N ARG A 89 9.81 4.08 -16.24
CA ARG A 89 8.87 3.44 -15.28
C ARG A 89 7.57 4.25 -15.08
N THR A 90 7.10 4.94 -16.11
CA THR A 90 5.85 5.71 -16.15
C THR A 90 4.94 5.24 -17.28
N SER A 91 5.07 3.99 -17.71
CA SER A 91 3.88 3.28 -18.20
C SER A 91 3.03 2.95 -16.98
N LEU A 92 2.30 3.95 -16.45
CA LEU A 92 1.27 3.76 -15.43
C LEU A 92 0.34 2.67 -15.93
N ASP A 93 0.33 1.50 -15.29
CA ASP A 93 -0.65 0.46 -15.61
C ASP A 93 -2.05 1.09 -15.49
N PRO A 94 -2.79 1.25 -16.61
CA PRO A 94 -4.08 1.93 -16.58
C PRO A 94 -5.06 1.23 -15.63
N SER A 95 -4.92 -0.08 -15.46
CA SER A 95 -5.74 -0.89 -14.56
C SER A 95 -5.46 -0.53 -13.10
N LEU A 96 -4.18 -0.35 -12.74
CA LEU A 96 -3.76 0.08 -11.40
C LEU A 96 -4.27 1.48 -11.08
N GLU A 97 -4.22 2.40 -12.04
CA GLU A 97 -4.73 3.77 -11.85
C GLU A 97 -6.25 3.82 -11.67
N ILE A 98 -6.99 2.96 -12.39
CA ILE A 98 -8.44 2.78 -12.16
C ILE A 98 -8.67 2.19 -10.76
N TYR A 99 -7.88 1.19 -10.37
CA TYR A 99 -7.96 0.57 -9.05
C TYR A 99 -7.73 1.60 -7.93
N LYS A 100 -6.69 2.45 -8.02
CA LYS A 100 -6.42 3.52 -7.04
C LYS A 100 -7.63 4.44 -6.84
N LYS A 101 -8.35 4.80 -7.92
CA LYS A 101 -9.57 5.62 -7.81
C LYS A 101 -10.70 4.90 -7.07
N MET A 102 -10.87 3.60 -7.31
CA MET A 102 -11.86 2.78 -6.60
C MET A 102 -11.50 2.60 -5.14
N PHE A 103 -10.22 2.40 -4.86
CA PHE A 103 -9.66 2.34 -3.51
C PHE A 103 -9.99 3.63 -2.74
N GLU A 104 -9.76 4.81 -3.31
CA GLU A 104 -10.12 6.09 -2.68
C GLU A 104 -11.62 6.21 -2.33
N VAL A 105 -12.52 5.70 -3.18
CA VAL A 105 -13.96 5.65 -2.87
C VAL A 105 -14.20 4.78 -1.66
N LYS A 106 -13.64 3.57 -1.64
CA LYS A 106 -13.76 2.61 -0.55
C LYS A 106 -13.23 3.18 0.77
N ARG A 107 -12.09 3.87 0.73
CA ARG A 107 -11.45 4.50 1.90
C ARG A 107 -12.33 5.57 2.54
N ARG A 108 -13.03 6.39 1.75
CA ARG A 108 -13.96 7.39 2.30
C ARG A 108 -15.10 6.76 3.09
N GLU A 109 -15.66 5.67 2.56
CA GLU A 109 -16.77 4.95 3.19
C GLU A 109 -16.32 4.24 4.49
N GLN A 110 -15.15 3.60 4.46
CA GLN A 110 -14.52 3.01 5.66
C GLN A 110 -14.25 4.05 6.75
N LEU A 111 -13.65 5.18 6.40
CA LEU A 111 -13.33 6.25 7.33
C LEU A 111 -14.58 6.89 7.94
N LEU A 112 -15.65 7.05 7.16
CA LEU A 112 -16.93 7.53 7.67
C LEU A 112 -17.49 6.58 8.73
N ALA A 113 -17.43 5.27 8.46
CA ALA A 113 -17.92 4.26 9.37
C ALA A 113 -17.09 4.21 10.68
N LEU A 114 -15.76 4.37 10.60
CA LEU A 114 -14.90 4.48 11.78
C LEU A 114 -15.14 5.76 12.59
N LYS A 115 -15.43 6.89 11.94
CA LYS A 115 -15.82 8.13 12.64
C LYS A 115 -17.09 7.91 13.46
N ASN A 116 -18.10 7.26 12.87
CA ASN A 116 -19.34 6.93 13.58
C ASN A 116 -19.10 5.97 14.75
N LEU A 117 -18.22 4.97 14.57
CA LEU A 117 -17.82 4.04 15.62
C LEU A 117 -17.07 4.75 16.77
N ALA A 118 -16.21 5.71 16.46
CA ALA A 118 -15.48 6.50 17.45
C ALA A 118 -16.39 7.42 18.27
N GLN A 119 -17.51 7.87 17.68
CA GLN A 119 -18.53 8.71 18.34
C GLN A 119 -19.55 7.91 19.16
N LEU A 120 -19.48 6.57 19.17
CA LEU A 120 -20.34 5.78 20.04
C LEU A 120 -19.97 6.00 21.51
N ASN A 121 -20.94 6.43 22.30
CA ASN A 121 -20.77 6.63 23.75
C ASN A 121 -20.70 5.30 24.53
N ASP A 122 -21.10 4.18 23.93
CA ASP A 122 -21.08 2.85 24.55
C ASP A 122 -19.78 2.11 24.22
N ILE A 123 -18.86 2.12 25.19
CA ILE A 123 -17.55 1.46 25.11
C ILE A 123 -17.68 -0.06 24.93
N HIS A 124 -18.68 -0.70 25.55
CA HIS A 124 -18.87 -2.15 25.44
C HIS A 124 -19.30 -2.52 24.02
N GLN A 125 -20.19 -1.74 23.41
CA GLN A 125 -20.59 -1.94 22.01
C GLN A 125 -19.43 -1.68 21.05
N GLN A 126 -18.69 -0.60 21.25
CA GLN A 126 -17.52 -0.29 20.43
C GLN A 126 -16.51 -1.44 20.45
N TYR A 127 -16.20 -1.99 21.63
CA TYR A 127 -15.36 -3.18 21.76
C TYR A 127 -15.93 -4.38 21.01
N LYS A 128 -17.22 -4.69 21.18
CA LYS A 128 -17.85 -5.85 20.53
C LYS A 128 -17.81 -5.75 19.00
N ILE A 129 -18.02 -4.54 18.47
CA ILE A 129 -17.92 -4.28 17.03
C ILE A 129 -16.47 -4.48 16.57
N LEU A 130 -15.51 -3.92 17.29
CA LEU A 130 -14.08 -4.05 16.97
C LEU A 130 -13.59 -5.50 17.07
N ASP A 131 -14.05 -6.29 18.05
CA ASP A 131 -13.72 -7.72 18.18
C ASP A 131 -14.09 -8.51 16.92
N VAL A 132 -15.35 -8.37 16.49
CA VAL A 132 -15.87 -9.07 15.30
C VAL A 132 -15.16 -8.58 14.05
N MET A 133 -14.98 -7.26 13.93
CA MET A 133 -14.34 -6.64 12.78
C MET A 133 -12.88 -7.06 12.63
N LEU A 134 -12.08 -7.02 13.71
CA LEU A 134 -10.67 -7.43 13.67
C LEU A 134 -10.54 -8.91 13.29
N LYS A 135 -11.34 -9.80 13.89
CA LYS A 135 -11.33 -11.23 13.52
C LYS A 135 -11.68 -11.45 12.05
N GLY A 136 -12.67 -10.73 11.54
CA GLY A 136 -13.06 -10.78 10.12
C GLY A 136 -11.95 -10.30 9.19
N LEU A 137 -11.39 -9.12 9.50
CA LEU A 137 -10.30 -8.49 8.75
C LEU A 137 -9.10 -9.43 8.63
N PHE A 138 -8.60 -9.95 9.76
CA PHE A 138 -7.43 -10.83 9.77
C PHE A 138 -7.68 -12.14 9.03
N LYS A 139 -8.90 -12.69 9.11
CA LYS A 139 -9.27 -13.87 8.33
C LYS A 139 -9.23 -13.59 6.83
N VAL A 140 -9.86 -12.52 6.37
CA VAL A 140 -9.86 -12.15 4.93
C VAL A 140 -8.44 -11.89 4.45
N LEU A 141 -7.63 -11.20 5.25
CA LEU A 141 -6.24 -10.92 4.92
C LEU A 141 -5.39 -12.21 4.79
N GLU A 142 -5.61 -13.20 5.66
CA GLU A 142 -4.93 -14.50 5.63
C GLU A 142 -5.35 -15.35 4.42
N ASP A 143 -6.66 -15.41 4.15
CA ASP A 143 -7.23 -16.11 3.00
C ASP A 143 -6.70 -15.50 1.68
N SER A 144 -6.72 -14.17 1.56
CA SER A 144 -6.23 -13.46 0.37
C SER A 144 -4.71 -13.56 0.19
N ARG A 145 -3.93 -13.49 1.28
CA ARG A 145 -2.49 -13.76 1.22
C ARG A 145 -2.21 -15.15 0.64
N THR A 146 -2.96 -16.16 1.08
CA THR A 146 -2.81 -17.54 0.62
C THR A 146 -3.05 -17.64 -0.88
N VAL A 147 -4.10 -16.98 -1.39
CA VAL A 147 -4.41 -16.93 -2.83
C VAL A 147 -3.28 -16.28 -3.62
N LEU A 148 -2.81 -15.11 -3.21
CA LEU A 148 -1.76 -14.38 -3.93
C LEU A 148 -0.41 -15.12 -3.92
N THR A 149 -0.06 -15.72 -2.77
CA THR A 149 1.19 -16.47 -2.62
C THR A 149 1.16 -17.75 -3.46
N ALA A 150 0.03 -18.46 -3.50
CA ALA A 150 -0.10 -19.67 -4.31
C ALA A 150 -0.03 -19.40 -5.82
N ALA A 151 -0.41 -18.20 -6.25
CA ALA A 151 -0.35 -17.75 -7.64
C ALA A 151 0.95 -16.99 -7.98
N ASP A 152 1.89 -16.88 -7.03
CA ASP A 152 3.16 -16.15 -7.17
C ASP A 152 2.98 -14.71 -7.69
N VAL A 153 1.96 -14.02 -7.18
CA VAL A 153 1.67 -12.63 -7.56
C VAL A 153 2.72 -11.71 -6.94
N LEU A 154 3.52 -11.06 -7.80
CA LEU A 154 4.49 -10.05 -7.40
C LEU A 154 3.78 -8.71 -7.08
N PRO A 155 4.04 -8.09 -5.93
CA PRO A 155 3.38 -6.83 -5.55
C PRO A 155 3.79 -5.66 -6.44
N ASP A 156 5.04 -5.62 -6.90
CA ASP A 156 5.60 -4.61 -7.82
C ASP A 156 5.40 -4.97 -9.31
N GLY A 157 4.66 -6.05 -9.58
CA GLY A 157 4.28 -6.50 -10.90
C GLY A 157 3.09 -5.73 -11.51
N PRO A 158 2.65 -6.11 -12.71
CA PRO A 158 1.44 -5.57 -13.30
C PRO A 158 0.21 -5.90 -12.44
N PHE A 159 -0.80 -5.03 -12.44
CA PHE A 159 -2.04 -5.28 -11.71
C PHE A 159 -2.69 -6.57 -12.23
N PRO A 160 -3.13 -7.49 -11.34
CA PRO A 160 -3.71 -8.76 -11.74
C PRO A 160 -4.87 -8.57 -12.70
N GLN A 161 -5.01 -9.46 -13.69
CA GLN A 161 -6.11 -9.41 -14.66
C GLN A 161 -7.25 -10.37 -14.32
N ASP A 162 -6.91 -11.52 -13.74
CA ASP A 162 -7.85 -12.51 -13.22
C ASP A 162 -8.69 -11.92 -12.06
N GLU A 163 -10.00 -12.16 -12.08
CA GLU A 163 -10.95 -11.59 -11.13
C GLU A 163 -10.66 -12.06 -9.69
N LYS A 164 -10.33 -13.34 -9.50
CA LYS A 164 -10.02 -13.87 -8.17
C LYS A 164 -8.72 -13.27 -7.61
N LEU A 165 -7.72 -13.05 -8.47
CA LEU A 165 -6.48 -12.39 -8.06
C LEU A 165 -6.69 -10.89 -7.81
N LYS A 166 -7.53 -10.21 -8.61
CA LYS A 166 -7.93 -8.82 -8.36
C LYS A 166 -8.61 -8.66 -7.00
N ASP A 167 -9.54 -9.55 -6.69
CA ASP A 167 -10.25 -9.54 -5.40
C ASP A 167 -9.28 -9.78 -4.25
N ALA A 168 -8.41 -10.79 -4.37
CA ALA A 168 -7.42 -11.07 -3.33
C ALA A 168 -6.42 -9.92 -3.14
N PHE A 169 -5.94 -9.30 -4.22
CA PHE A 169 -5.09 -8.12 -4.17
C PHE A 169 -5.80 -6.96 -3.48
N SER A 170 -7.04 -6.69 -3.89
CA SER A 170 -7.87 -5.61 -3.35
C SER A 170 -8.13 -5.83 -1.86
N HIS A 171 -8.46 -7.05 -1.45
CA HIS A 171 -8.62 -7.42 -0.05
C HIS A 171 -7.35 -7.19 0.76
N VAL A 172 -6.17 -7.56 0.27
CA VAL A 172 -4.91 -7.31 1.01
C VAL A 172 -4.68 -5.81 1.20
N VAL A 173 -4.78 -5.04 0.13
CA VAL A 173 -4.54 -3.59 0.14
C VAL A 173 -5.55 -2.86 1.01
N GLU A 174 -6.84 -3.14 0.83
CA GLU A 174 -7.94 -2.49 1.56
C GLU A 174 -7.94 -2.85 3.04
N ASN A 175 -7.78 -4.13 3.39
CA ASN A 175 -7.80 -4.56 4.79
C ASN A 175 -6.54 -4.10 5.54
N THR A 176 -5.38 -4.04 4.89
CA THR A 176 -4.15 -3.50 5.50
C THR A 176 -4.31 -2.01 5.81
N ALA A 177 -4.80 -1.22 4.85
CA ALA A 177 -5.04 0.21 5.06
C ALA A 177 -6.10 0.47 6.13
N PHE A 178 -7.19 -0.30 6.08
CA PHE A 178 -8.29 -0.17 7.05
C PHE A 178 -7.83 -0.54 8.46
N PHE A 179 -7.05 -1.61 8.61
CA PHE A 179 -6.44 -1.96 9.89
C PHE A 179 -5.56 -0.81 10.41
N GLY A 180 -4.78 -0.16 9.54
CA GLY A 180 -4.01 1.03 9.89
C GLY A 180 -4.86 2.14 10.52
N ASP A 181 -6.05 2.43 9.99
CA ASP A 181 -6.93 3.44 10.61
C ASP A 181 -7.45 2.99 11.98
N VAL A 182 -7.75 1.70 12.13
CA VAL A 182 -8.25 1.12 13.37
C VAL A 182 -7.16 1.17 14.44
N VAL A 183 -5.92 0.83 14.09
CA VAL A 183 -4.72 0.96 14.92
C VAL A 183 -4.60 2.38 15.45
N LEU A 184 -4.64 3.36 14.55
CA LEU A 184 -4.40 4.74 14.95
C LEU A 184 -5.55 5.33 15.80
N ARG A 185 -6.81 4.95 15.53
CA ARG A 185 -7.99 5.48 16.26
C ARG A 185 -8.28 4.73 17.57
N PHE A 186 -8.00 3.43 17.61
CA PHE A 186 -8.33 2.56 18.74
C PHE A 186 -7.09 1.79 19.26
N PRO A 187 -5.95 2.46 19.50
CA PRO A 187 -4.68 1.78 19.79
C PRO A 187 -4.78 0.87 21.02
N ARG A 188 -5.48 1.31 22.06
CA ARG A 188 -5.70 0.53 23.30
C ARG A 188 -6.40 -0.81 23.04
N ILE A 189 -7.39 -0.81 22.14
CA ILE A 189 -8.18 -2.00 21.82
C ILE A 189 -7.36 -2.93 20.93
N VAL A 190 -6.67 -2.36 19.96
CA VAL A 190 -5.86 -3.12 19.00
C VAL A 190 -4.71 -3.82 19.71
N HIS A 191 -3.94 -3.13 20.56
CA HIS A 191 -2.85 -3.74 21.32
C HIS A 191 -3.30 -4.91 22.20
N TYR A 192 -4.52 -4.85 22.77
CA TYR A 192 -5.08 -5.98 23.53
C TYR A 192 -5.15 -7.26 22.68
N TYR A 193 -5.56 -7.17 21.41
CA TYR A 193 -5.65 -8.31 20.50
C TYR A 193 -4.34 -8.65 19.80
N PHE A 194 -3.61 -7.64 19.36
CA PHE A 194 -2.48 -7.77 18.46
C PHE A 194 -1.22 -8.24 19.17
N ASP A 195 -0.90 -7.70 20.36
CA ASP A 195 0.37 -7.97 21.05
C ASP A 195 0.49 -9.42 21.52
N HIS A 196 -0.65 -10.08 21.74
CA HIS A 196 -0.73 -11.48 22.18
C HIS A 196 -0.87 -12.48 21.02
N ASN A 197 -0.89 -12.01 19.76
CA ASN A 197 -1.14 -12.84 18.59
C ASN A 197 -0.01 -12.70 17.54
N SER A 198 0.97 -13.60 17.63
CA SER A 198 2.12 -13.62 16.73
C SER A 198 1.75 -13.84 15.27
N ASN A 199 0.68 -14.59 14.96
CA ASN A 199 0.21 -14.77 13.59
C ASN A 199 -0.27 -13.45 12.99
N TRP A 200 -1.07 -12.69 13.76
CA TRP A 200 -1.52 -11.36 13.34
C TRP A 200 -0.35 -10.41 13.14
N ASN A 201 0.66 -10.46 14.00
CA ASN A 201 1.88 -9.68 13.83
C ASN A 201 2.59 -10.00 12.51
N LEU A 202 2.80 -11.29 12.21
CA LEU A 202 3.42 -11.73 10.97
C LEU A 202 2.60 -11.31 9.74
N LEU A 203 1.28 -11.45 9.81
CA LEU A 203 0.39 -11.11 8.71
C LEU A 203 0.41 -9.61 8.40
N ILE A 204 0.44 -8.75 9.42
CA ILE A 204 0.54 -7.30 9.22
C ILE A 204 1.91 -6.88 8.72
N ARG A 205 3.01 -7.47 9.23
CA ARG A 205 4.35 -7.22 8.67
C ARG A 205 4.41 -7.57 7.19
N TRP A 206 3.83 -8.71 6.81
CA TRP A 206 3.71 -9.11 5.42
C TRP A 206 2.82 -8.15 4.63
N GLY A 207 1.65 -7.78 5.14
CA GLY A 207 0.70 -6.87 4.47
C GLY A 207 1.29 -5.47 4.24
N ILE A 208 1.98 -4.90 5.23
CA ILE A 208 2.71 -3.63 5.08
C ILE A 208 3.77 -3.75 3.98
N SER A 209 4.59 -4.81 4.03
CA SER A 209 5.63 -5.04 3.01
C SER A 209 5.05 -5.18 1.61
N PHE A 210 3.96 -5.94 1.47
CA PHE A 210 3.25 -6.11 0.21
C PHE A 210 2.75 -4.76 -0.31
N CYS A 211 2.00 -4.02 0.50
CA CYS A 211 1.42 -2.72 0.15
C CYS A 211 2.47 -1.65 -0.20
N ASN A 212 3.63 -1.64 0.47
CA ASN A 212 4.72 -0.71 0.16
C ASN A 212 5.32 -0.95 -1.24
N GLN A 213 5.18 -2.15 -1.81
CA GLN A 213 5.73 -2.51 -3.11
C GLN A 213 4.73 -2.31 -4.25
N THR A 214 3.42 -2.17 -3.97
CA THR A 214 2.38 -2.07 -5.01
C THR A 214 2.28 -0.72 -5.70
N GLY A 215 2.88 0.33 -5.14
CA GLY A 215 2.73 1.70 -5.61
C GLY A 215 1.34 2.31 -5.37
N VAL A 216 0.43 1.62 -4.65
CA VAL A 216 -0.91 2.15 -4.31
C VAL A 216 -0.82 3.30 -3.30
N PHE A 217 0.17 3.27 -2.41
CA PHE A 217 0.33 4.23 -1.31
C PHE A 217 1.43 5.27 -1.56
N ASP A 218 2.02 5.35 -2.76
CA ASP A 218 3.14 6.25 -3.03
C ASP A 218 2.77 7.73 -2.88
N GLN A 219 1.50 8.07 -3.13
CA GLN A 219 1.01 9.44 -3.16
C GLN A 219 -0.41 9.54 -2.57
N GLY A 220 -0.85 10.77 -2.32
CA GLY A 220 -2.19 11.05 -1.84
C GLY A 220 -2.34 11.02 -0.32
N PRO A 221 -3.57 11.17 0.20
CA PRO A 221 -3.83 11.34 1.63
C PRO A 221 -3.58 10.06 2.46
N HIS A 222 -3.46 8.91 1.79
CA HIS A 222 -3.26 7.62 2.44
C HIS A 222 -1.80 7.17 2.47
N SER A 223 -0.88 7.90 1.84
CA SER A 223 0.55 7.53 1.85
C SER A 223 1.16 7.35 3.24
N PRO A 224 0.81 8.12 4.30
CA PRO A 224 1.44 7.91 5.60
C PRO A 224 0.82 6.76 6.41
N ILE A 225 -0.28 6.14 5.96
CA ILE A 225 -1.04 5.20 6.81
C ILE A 225 -0.20 4.00 7.24
N LEU A 226 0.63 3.48 6.32
CA LEU A 226 1.45 2.28 6.54
C LEU A 226 2.62 2.56 7.49
N SER A 227 3.27 3.73 7.37
CA SER A 227 4.34 4.12 8.28
C SER A 227 3.79 4.44 9.67
N LEU A 228 2.69 5.19 9.76
CA LEU A 228 2.06 5.54 11.03
C LEU A 228 1.57 4.30 11.79
N MET A 229 0.94 3.33 11.12
CA MET A 229 0.53 2.08 11.77
C MET A 229 1.73 1.24 12.21
N ALA A 230 2.81 1.20 11.41
CA ALA A 230 4.01 0.45 11.77
C ALA A 230 4.66 1.03 13.04
N GLN A 231 4.71 2.35 13.15
CA GLN A 231 5.24 3.04 14.33
C GLN A 231 4.32 2.87 15.55
N GLU A 232 3.00 2.97 15.40
CA GLU A 232 2.05 2.77 16.50
C GLU A 232 2.17 1.34 17.07
N LEU A 233 2.30 0.34 16.19
CA LEU A 233 2.44 -1.08 16.58
C LEU A 233 3.84 -1.48 17.05
N GLY A 234 4.84 -0.58 16.99
CA GLY A 234 6.23 -0.90 17.30
C GLY A 234 6.86 -1.90 16.33
N ILE A 235 6.38 -1.94 15.09
CA ILE A 235 6.95 -2.75 14.00
C ILE A 235 8.20 -2.08 13.43
N SER A 236 8.16 -0.75 13.29
CA SER A 236 9.29 0.10 12.90
C SER A 236 9.75 0.94 14.09
N GLU A 237 10.96 1.49 13.99
CA GLU A 237 11.42 2.52 14.91
C GLU A 237 10.47 3.72 14.87
N LYS A 238 10.26 4.36 16.03
CA LYS A 238 9.44 5.56 16.14
C LYS A 238 10.31 6.76 15.85
N ASP A 239 9.83 7.63 14.97
CA ASP A 239 10.48 8.92 14.75
C ASP A 239 10.43 9.75 16.04
N SER A 240 11.43 10.60 16.26
CA SER A 240 11.53 11.41 17.49
C SER A 240 10.32 12.33 17.70
N ASP A 241 9.64 12.69 16.61
CA ASP A 241 8.46 13.53 16.52
C ASP A 241 7.17 12.75 16.27
N PHE A 242 7.20 11.41 16.33
CA PHE A 242 6.01 10.59 16.10
C PHE A 242 4.93 10.88 17.14
N GLN A 243 3.83 11.47 16.66
CA GLN A 243 2.59 11.59 17.40
C GLN A 243 1.47 11.03 16.54
N ASN A 244 0.79 10.01 17.07
CA ASN A 244 -0.40 9.49 16.42
C ASN A 244 -1.46 10.61 16.32
N PRO A 245 -1.90 11.00 15.10
CA PRO A 245 -2.81 12.13 14.90
C PRO A 245 -4.17 12.00 15.59
N PHE A 246 -4.55 10.78 15.97
CA PHE A 246 -5.81 10.47 16.62
C PHE A 246 -5.64 10.15 18.11
N LYS A 247 -4.41 10.20 18.66
CA LYS A 247 -4.22 10.19 20.11
C LYS A 247 -4.72 11.52 20.67
N ILE A 248 -5.91 11.46 21.26
CA ILE A 248 -6.33 12.48 22.22
C ILE A 248 -5.44 12.26 23.45
N ASP A 249 -4.77 13.31 23.94
CA ASP A 249 -4.07 13.35 25.23
C ASP A 249 -5.03 13.14 26.41
N ARG A 250 -5.72 11.99 26.43
CA ARG A 250 -6.28 11.42 27.65
C ARG A 250 -5.21 10.52 28.26
N THR A 251 -4.05 11.11 28.49
CA THR A 251 -3.08 10.61 29.46
C THR A 251 -3.55 11.04 30.86
N GLU A 252 -4.80 10.69 31.22
CA GLU A 252 -5.18 10.70 32.62
C GLU A 252 -4.84 9.33 33.17
N PHE A 253 -3.73 9.32 33.91
CA PHE A 253 -3.44 8.51 35.09
C PHE A 253 -4.39 7.32 35.31
N ILE A 254 -3.84 6.10 35.36
CA ILE A 254 -4.60 4.85 35.44
C ILE A 254 -4.93 4.50 36.90
N PRO A 255 -6.16 4.72 37.40
CA PRO A 255 -6.71 3.85 38.42
C PRO A 255 -7.30 2.59 37.75
N SER A 256 -7.29 1.47 38.47
CA SER A 256 -7.83 0.17 38.08
C SER A 256 -9.35 0.14 37.79
N THR A 257 -9.99 1.32 37.76
CA THR A 257 -11.43 1.57 37.57
C THR A 257 -11.80 1.98 36.14
N ASP A 258 -10.85 1.99 35.20
CA ASP A 258 -11.12 2.32 33.80
C ASP A 258 -12.31 1.49 33.23
N PRO A 259 -13.40 2.15 32.80
CA PRO A 259 -14.57 1.50 32.22
C PRO A 259 -14.21 0.56 31.07
N PHE A 260 -13.16 0.88 30.30
CA PHE A 260 -12.70 0.04 29.20
C PHE A 260 -12.07 -1.27 29.69
N GLN A 261 -11.13 -1.25 30.64
CA GLN A 261 -10.60 -2.49 31.22
C GLN A 261 -11.69 -3.33 31.93
N LYS A 262 -12.65 -2.68 32.58
CA LYS A 262 -13.80 -3.37 33.17
C LYS A 262 -14.63 -4.07 32.09
N ALA A 263 -14.95 -3.36 31.00
CA ALA A 263 -15.65 -3.91 29.85
C ALA A 263 -14.92 -5.12 29.23
N LEU A 264 -13.60 -5.02 29.06
CA LEU A 264 -12.75 -6.11 28.58
C LEU A 264 -12.87 -7.35 29.47
N ARG A 265 -12.66 -7.18 30.79
CA ARG A 265 -12.69 -8.29 31.75
C ARG A 265 -14.08 -8.93 31.85
N GLU A 266 -15.14 -8.14 31.83
CA GLU A 266 -16.51 -8.64 31.88
C GLU A 266 -16.87 -9.43 30.62
N GLU A 267 -16.48 -8.94 29.45
CA GLU A 267 -16.72 -9.63 28.18
C GLU A 267 -15.91 -10.92 28.07
N GLU A 268 -14.64 -10.92 28.51
CA GLU A 268 -13.82 -12.14 28.53
C GLU A 268 -14.40 -13.20 29.48
N LYS A 269 -14.90 -12.79 30.65
CA LYS A 269 -15.63 -13.68 31.57
C LYS A 269 -16.91 -14.22 30.92
N ARG A 270 -17.65 -13.38 30.19
CA ARG A 270 -18.86 -13.79 29.48
C ARG A 270 -18.54 -14.82 28.40
N ARG A 271 -17.49 -14.60 27.61
CA ARG A 271 -17.00 -15.53 26.58
C ARG A 271 -16.60 -16.87 27.17
N LYS A 272 -15.78 -16.89 28.23
CA LYS A 272 -15.38 -18.14 28.91
C LYS A 272 -16.61 -18.91 29.43
N LYS A 273 -17.61 -18.19 29.96
CA LYS A 273 -18.88 -18.80 30.41
C LYS A 273 -19.69 -19.38 29.24
N GLU A 274 -19.71 -18.72 28.09
CA GLU A 274 -20.42 -19.18 26.90
C GLU A 274 -19.70 -20.37 26.23
N GLU A 275 -18.38 -20.34 26.13
CA GLU A 275 -17.55 -21.44 25.64
C GLU A 275 -17.74 -22.69 26.50
N LYS A 276 -17.69 -22.54 27.83
CA LYS A 276 -17.98 -23.64 28.78
C LYS A 276 -19.40 -24.20 28.61
N ARG A 277 -20.40 -23.35 28.36
CA ARG A 277 -21.78 -23.81 28.07
C ARG A 277 -21.88 -24.57 26.75
N LYS A 278 -21.14 -24.14 25.72
CA LYS A 278 -21.10 -24.83 24.41
C LYS A 278 -20.36 -26.16 24.51
N GLU A 279 -19.31 -26.24 25.31
CA GLU A 279 -18.57 -27.48 25.59
C GLU A 279 -19.44 -28.51 26.32
N ILE A 280 -20.14 -28.11 27.38
CA ILE A 280 -21.06 -28.99 28.11
C ILE A 280 -22.18 -29.52 27.20
N ARG A 281 -22.66 -28.69 26.26
CA ARG A 281 -23.67 -29.10 25.27
C ARG A 281 -23.16 -30.08 24.21
N LYS A 282 -21.84 -30.19 24.00
CA LYS A 282 -21.27 -31.09 22.98
C LYS A 282 -21.24 -32.57 23.39
N GLY A 283 -21.64 -32.89 24.63
CA GLY A 283 -21.77 -34.25 25.13
C GLY A 283 -20.44 -35.01 25.22
N PRO A 284 -20.42 -36.20 25.85
CA PRO A 284 -19.21 -37.02 25.92
C PRO A 284 -18.78 -37.45 24.50
N ARG A 285 -17.57 -37.05 24.09
CA ARG A 285 -16.95 -37.56 22.86
C ARG A 285 -16.46 -38.99 23.16
N ILE A 286 -17.11 -39.99 22.58
CA ILE A 286 -16.63 -41.39 22.60
C ILE A 286 -15.28 -41.41 21.90
N SER A 287 -14.18 -41.44 22.66
CA SER A 287 -12.88 -41.82 22.13
C SER A 287 -12.95 -43.32 21.86
N ARG A 288 -12.97 -43.70 20.58
CA ARG A 288 -12.92 -45.11 20.16
C ARG A 288 -11.58 -45.68 20.61
N SER A 289 -11.56 -46.42 21.71
CA SER A 289 -10.43 -47.27 22.08
C SER A 289 -10.31 -48.36 21.02
N GLN A 290 -9.14 -48.46 20.41
CA GLN A 290 -8.77 -49.60 19.58
C GLN A 290 -8.88 -50.86 20.45
N SER A 291 -9.75 -51.77 20.05
CA SER A 291 -9.74 -53.14 20.53
C SER A 291 -8.85 -53.90 19.55
N GLU A 292 -7.62 -54.19 19.97
CA GLU A 292 -6.81 -55.24 19.35
C GLU A 292 -7.56 -56.57 19.51
N LEU A 293 -7.74 -57.29 18.41
CA LEU A 293 -7.89 -58.75 18.30
C LEU A 293 -7.64 -59.16 16.85
#